data_AF-A0A0N5BSA9-F1
#
_entry.id   AF-A0A0N5BSA9-F1
#
_cell.length_a   1.000
_cell.length_b   1.000
_cell.length_c   1.000
_cell.angle_alpha   90.00
_cell.angle_beta   90.00
_cell.angle_gamma   90.00
#
_symmetry.space_group_name_H-M   'P 1'
#
loop_
_entity.id
_entity.type
_entity.pdbx_description
1 polymer ?
#
loop_
_entity_poly.entity_id
_entity_poly.type
_entity_poly.pdbx_seq_one_letter_code
_entity_poly.pdbx_strand_id
1 'polypeptide(L)'
;MVKFFILFSLFSIVSTQIYVPPAGSTGCVVTGKKLFSNGNYIRELNNEEVNDIAKYQKEMAEYKKKIDSAFENAENLEKEGSKPPPVPVKPNLPAFCLGKDTVSYVLAGCKVQNYKVYVNSQYVRDLEADERKKLDQFIDAMTNSKANEKKPQINLDFCHEF
;
A
#
# COMPACT_ATOMS: atom_id res chain seq x y z
N MET A 1 -24.04 55.31 8.99
CA MET A 1 -24.48 53.92 8.76
C MET A 1 -23.69 53.35 7.60
N VAL A 2 -22.65 52.55 7.86
CA VAL A 2 -21.94 51.77 6.83
C VAL A 2 -21.80 50.37 7.40
N LYS A 3 -22.52 49.39 6.83
CA LYS A 3 -22.45 47.99 7.24
C LYS A 3 -21.32 47.32 6.47
N PHE A 4 -20.26 46.94 7.18
CA PHE A 4 -19.13 46.18 6.64
C PHE A 4 -19.52 44.69 6.63
N PHE A 5 -19.79 44.13 5.45
CA PHE A 5 -19.99 42.69 5.29
C PHE A 5 -18.62 42.04 5.05
N ILE A 6 -18.07 41.41 6.08
CA ILE A 6 -16.87 40.58 5.97
C ILE A 6 -17.31 39.21 5.43
N LEU A 7 -17.03 38.94 4.14
CA LEU A 7 -17.11 37.59 3.59
C LEU A 7 -15.92 36.78 4.11
N PHE A 8 -16.16 35.92 5.10
CA PHE A 8 -15.25 34.83 5.46
C PHE A 8 -15.34 33.74 4.39
N SER A 9 -14.43 33.79 3.42
CA SER A 9 -14.21 32.69 2.47
C SER A 9 -13.64 31.49 3.23
N LEU A 10 -14.50 30.49 3.49
CA LEU A 10 -14.11 29.18 4.02
C LEU A 10 -13.26 28.44 2.98
N PHE A 11 -11.94 28.64 3.03
CA PHE A 11 -11.00 27.75 2.36
C PHE A 11 -11.03 26.39 3.06
N SER A 12 -11.74 25.43 2.45
CA SER A 12 -11.70 24.04 2.87
C SER A 12 -10.33 23.47 2.48
N ILE A 13 -9.43 23.33 3.46
CA ILE A 13 -8.15 22.64 3.27
C ILE A 13 -8.46 21.15 3.19
N VAL A 14 -8.58 20.62 1.96
CA VAL A 14 -8.75 19.18 1.72
C VAL A 14 -7.43 18.50 2.07
N SER A 15 -7.41 17.88 3.25
CA SER A 15 -6.30 17.01 3.65
C SER A 15 -6.50 15.64 2.99
N THR A 16 -5.80 15.39 1.88
CA THR A 16 -5.69 14.04 1.31
C THR A 16 -4.95 13.17 2.32
N GLN A 17 -5.68 12.32 3.04
CA GLN A 17 -5.07 11.31 3.89
C GLN A 17 -4.46 10.23 3.00
N ILE A 18 -3.14 10.11 3.03
CA ILE A 18 -2.46 8.92 2.51
C ILE A 18 -2.80 7.79 3.47
N TYR A 19 -3.80 6.98 3.14
CA TYR A 19 -4.08 5.75 3.87
C TYR A 19 -2.99 4.74 3.50
N VAL A 20 -1.99 4.61 4.38
CA VAL A 20 -1.07 3.47 4.37
C VAL A 20 -1.76 2.38 5.20
N PRO A 21 -2.30 1.30 4.60
CA PRO A 21 -2.91 0.24 5.38
C PRO A 21 -1.90 -0.34 6.38
N PRO A 22 -2.33 -0.66 7.62
CA PRO A 22 -1.48 -1.36 8.57
C PRO A 22 -0.98 -2.69 7.97
N ALA A 23 0.19 -3.16 8.44
CA ALA A 23 0.76 -4.44 8.05
C ALA A 23 -0.12 -5.62 8.50
N GLY A 24 -1.19 -5.90 7.77
CA GLY A 24 -2.18 -6.95 8.02
C GLY A 24 -2.91 -7.31 6.73
N SER A 25 -2.40 -8.34 6.04
CA SER A 25 -3.01 -9.18 4.98
C SER A 25 -4.07 -8.62 4.01
N THR A 26 -4.04 -7.35 3.64
CA THR A 26 -4.61 -6.84 2.38
C THR A 26 -3.47 -6.23 1.55
N GLY A 27 -3.01 -6.78 0.43
CA GLY A 27 -3.38 -8.02 -0.23
C GLY A 27 -2.36 -8.39 -1.33
N CYS A 28 -1.07 -8.55 -0.99
CA CYS A 28 -0.09 -9.09 -1.92
C CYS A 28 -0.21 -10.62 -1.95
N VAL A 29 -0.70 -11.17 -3.05
CA VAL A 29 -0.90 -12.61 -3.22
C VAL A 29 -0.21 -13.06 -4.50
N VAL A 30 0.56 -14.14 -4.39
CA VAL A 30 1.18 -14.81 -5.53
C VAL A 30 0.54 -16.17 -5.70
N THR A 31 -0.01 -16.45 -6.88
CA THR A 31 -0.50 -17.77 -7.24
C THR A 31 0.03 -18.15 -8.63
N GLY A 32 0.71 -19.29 -8.73
CA GLY A 32 1.57 -19.58 -9.87
C GLY A 32 2.65 -18.49 -10.02
N LYS A 33 2.70 -17.84 -11.20
CA LYS A 33 3.56 -16.68 -11.46
C LYS A 33 2.81 -15.36 -11.43
N LYS A 34 1.56 -15.32 -10.96
CA LYS A 34 0.72 -14.13 -11.06
C LYS A 34 0.72 -13.35 -9.74
N LEU A 35 1.03 -12.06 -9.83
CA LEU A 35 0.97 -11.11 -8.73
C LEU A 35 -0.41 -10.47 -8.66
N PHE A 36 -0.99 -10.51 -7.47
CA PHE A 36 -2.22 -9.81 -7.12
C PHE A 36 -1.92 -8.83 -5.98
N SER A 37 -2.49 -7.63 -6.06
CA SER A 37 -2.48 -6.65 -4.98
C SER A 37 -3.91 -6.18 -4.70
N ASN A 38 -4.32 -6.19 -3.44
CA ASN A 38 -5.67 -5.79 -2.99
C ASN A 38 -6.80 -6.52 -3.74
N GLY A 39 -6.56 -7.77 -4.15
CA GLY A 39 -7.52 -8.59 -4.91
C GLY A 39 -7.46 -8.38 -6.44
N ASN A 40 -6.68 -7.42 -6.93
CA ASN A 40 -6.56 -7.12 -8.35
C ASN A 40 -5.33 -7.82 -8.96
N TYR A 41 -5.48 -8.36 -10.16
CA TYR A 41 -4.34 -8.84 -10.95
C TYR A 41 -3.46 -7.66 -11.38
N ILE A 42 -2.16 -7.76 -11.11
CA ILE A 42 -1.19 -6.71 -11.43
C ILE A 42 -0.40 -7.09 -12.68
N ARG A 43 0.32 -8.21 -12.64
CA ARG A 43 1.16 -8.74 -13.72
C ARG A 43 1.68 -10.14 -13.36
N GLU A 44 2.45 -10.73 -14.27
CA GLU A 44 3.30 -11.87 -13.91
C GLU A 44 4.61 -11.43 -13.24
N LEU A 45 5.11 -12.29 -12.37
CA LEU A 45 6.41 -12.17 -11.75
C LEU A 45 7.52 -12.53 -12.76
N ASN A 46 8.61 -11.79 -12.71
CA ASN A 46 9.83 -12.15 -13.41
C ASN A 46 10.60 -13.27 -12.67
N ASN A 47 11.68 -13.78 -13.26
CA ASN A 47 12.43 -14.90 -12.68
C ASN A 47 13.09 -14.57 -11.32
N GLU A 48 13.53 -13.33 -11.12
CA GLU A 48 14.11 -12.89 -9.84
C GLU A 48 13.02 -12.83 -8.76
N GLU A 49 11.86 -12.28 -9.08
CA GLU A 49 10.72 -12.21 -8.16
C GLU A 49 10.15 -13.59 -7.80
N VAL A 50 10.21 -14.55 -8.74
CA VAL A 50 9.89 -15.97 -8.47
C VAL A 50 10.87 -16.58 -7.45
N ASN A 51 12.15 -16.23 -7.53
CA ASN A 51 13.13 -16.68 -6.54
C ASN A 51 12.91 -15.99 -5.19
N ASP A 52 12.57 -14.71 -5.18
CA ASP A 52 12.28 -13.94 -3.97
C ASP A 52 11.08 -14.49 -3.20
N ILE A 53 9.99 -14.85 -3.90
CA ILE A 53 8.83 -15.45 -3.23
C ILE A 53 9.14 -16.84 -2.68
N ALA A 54 9.93 -17.65 -3.39
CA ALA A 54 10.36 -18.96 -2.91
C ALA A 54 11.24 -18.84 -1.65
N LYS A 55 12.16 -17.86 -1.63
CA LYS A 55 12.97 -17.53 -0.46
C LYS A 55 12.09 -17.09 0.71
N TYR A 56 11.16 -16.16 0.47
CA TYR A 56 10.23 -15.68 1.49
C TYR A 56 9.38 -16.80 2.09
N GLN A 57 8.87 -17.72 1.26
CA GLN A 57 8.11 -18.88 1.73
C GLN A 57 8.94 -19.78 2.67
N LYS A 58 10.21 -20.03 2.34
CA LYS A 58 11.12 -20.79 3.19
C LYS A 58 11.37 -20.08 4.53
N GLU A 59 11.68 -18.79 4.50
CA GLU A 59 11.92 -17.98 5.69
C GLU A 59 10.67 -17.92 6.59
N MET A 60 9.48 -17.84 5.99
CA MET A 60 8.20 -17.87 6.72
C MET A 60 7.94 -19.22 7.39
N ALA A 61 8.30 -20.33 6.74
CA ALA A 61 8.20 -21.66 7.34
C ALA A 61 9.14 -21.81 8.56
N GLU A 62 10.37 -21.32 8.44
CA GLU A 62 11.32 -21.29 9.55
C GLU A 62 10.87 -20.37 10.69
N TYR A 63 10.32 -19.20 10.36
CA TYR A 63 9.73 -18.27 11.33
C TYR A 63 8.59 -18.93 12.10
N LYS A 64 7.64 -19.56 11.39
CA LYS A 64 6.51 -20.27 12.01
C LYS A 64 7.00 -21.37 12.95
N LYS A 65 7.99 -22.18 12.52
CA LYS A 65 8.56 -23.23 13.37
C LYS A 65 9.18 -22.68 14.66
N LYS A 66 9.89 -21.55 14.59
CA LYS A 66 10.48 -20.90 15.78
C LYS A 66 9.41 -20.36 16.73
N ILE A 67 8.33 -19.81 16.16
CA ILE A 67 7.18 -19.33 16.93
C ILE A 67 6.49 -20.51 17.64
N ASP A 68 6.15 -21.56 16.91
CA ASP A 68 5.46 -22.74 17.46
C ASP A 68 6.31 -23.37 18.59
N SER A 69 7.62 -23.54 18.38
CA SER A 69 8.54 -24.09 19.38
C SER A 69 8.69 -23.20 20.63
N ALA A 70 8.62 -21.87 20.47
CA ALA A 70 8.67 -20.95 21.61
C ALA A 70 7.41 -21.05 22.48
N PHE A 71 6.24 -21.25 21.87
CA PHE A 71 4.98 -21.40 22.58
C PHE A 71 4.80 -22.77 23.22
N GLU A 72 5.24 -23.85 22.57
CA GLU A 72 5.20 -25.21 23.14
C GLU A 72 6.00 -25.35 24.44
N ASN A 73 7.11 -24.62 24.56
CA ASN A 73 7.99 -24.69 25.74
C ASN A 73 7.72 -23.58 26.77
N ALA A 74 6.74 -22.71 26.54
CA ALA A 74 6.50 -21.53 27.37
C ALA A 74 6.16 -21.91 28.82
N GLU A 75 5.28 -22.88 29.04
CA GLU A 75 4.89 -23.32 30.38
C GLU A 75 6.05 -23.92 31.20
N ASN A 76 6.99 -24.60 30.55
CA ASN A 76 8.15 -25.19 31.22
C ASN A 76 9.16 -24.11 31.61
N LEU A 77 9.40 -23.14 30.73
CA LEU A 77 10.29 -22.01 31.03
C LEU A 77 9.75 -21.13 32.16
N GLU A 78 8.43 -20.92 32.22
CA GLU A 78 7.77 -20.22 33.32
C GLU A 78 7.97 -20.97 34.65
N LYS A 79 7.79 -22.29 34.67
CA LYS A 79 8.01 -23.13 35.87
C LYS A 79 9.47 -23.12 36.33
N GLU A 80 10.42 -23.04 35.40
CA GLU A 80 11.85 -22.99 35.69
C GLU A 80 12.36 -21.58 36.05
N GLY A 81 11.49 -20.56 36.03
CA GLY A 81 11.90 -19.16 36.27
C GLY A 81 12.81 -18.59 35.19
N SER A 82 12.87 -19.24 34.03
CA SER A 82 13.71 -18.86 32.90
C SER A 82 13.04 -17.77 32.08
N LYS A 83 13.82 -16.82 31.53
CA LYS A 83 13.27 -15.80 30.64
C LYS A 83 12.77 -16.44 29.33
N PRO A 84 11.62 -15.99 28.79
CA PRO A 84 11.16 -16.45 27.49
C PRO A 84 12.21 -16.22 26.40
N PRO A 85 12.31 -17.11 25.39
CA PRO A 85 13.21 -16.89 24.27
C PRO A 85 12.82 -15.60 23.52
N PRO A 86 13.79 -14.91 22.88
CA PRO A 86 13.50 -13.75 22.05
C PRO A 86 12.49 -14.09 20.96
N VAL A 87 11.48 -13.23 20.78
CA VAL A 87 10.50 -13.39 19.71
C VAL A 87 11.23 -13.36 18.36
N PRO A 88 11.08 -14.39 17.51
CA PRO A 88 11.66 -14.39 16.18
C PRO A 88 11.26 -13.15 15.38
N VAL A 89 12.17 -12.61 14.57
CA VAL A 89 11.85 -11.50 13.67
C VAL A 89 11.10 -12.06 12.47
N LYS A 90 9.94 -11.46 12.16
CA LYS A 90 9.14 -11.84 11.00
C LYS A 90 9.90 -11.47 9.70
N PRO A 91 9.99 -12.37 8.71
CA PRO A 91 10.57 -12.06 7.42
C PRO A 91 9.90 -10.86 6.74
N ASN A 92 10.70 -10.03 6.08
CA ASN A 92 10.21 -8.90 5.29
C ASN A 92 9.48 -9.39 4.05
N LEU A 93 8.44 -8.66 3.63
CA LEU A 93 7.76 -8.93 2.38
C LEU A 93 8.72 -8.77 1.19
N PRO A 94 8.57 -9.57 0.12
CA PRO A 94 9.29 -9.32 -1.13
C PRO A 94 9.05 -7.90 -1.63
N ALA A 95 10.07 -7.26 -2.23
CA ALA A 95 10.01 -5.86 -2.64
C ALA A 95 8.88 -5.58 -3.64
N PHE A 96 8.58 -6.55 -4.52
CA PHE A 96 7.49 -6.44 -5.49
C PHE A 96 6.10 -6.31 -4.84
N CYS A 97 5.92 -6.72 -3.58
CA CYS A 97 4.67 -6.50 -2.84
C CYS A 97 4.49 -5.04 -2.38
N LEU A 98 5.54 -4.23 -2.48
CA LEU A 98 5.57 -2.80 -2.10
C LEU A 98 5.91 -1.92 -3.32
N GLY A 99 5.86 -2.50 -4.52
CA GLY A 99 6.15 -1.80 -5.78
C GLY A 99 5.08 -0.77 -6.14
N LYS A 100 5.44 0.22 -6.97
CA LYS A 100 4.53 1.29 -7.42
C LYS A 100 3.23 0.75 -8.05
N ASP A 101 3.32 -0.38 -8.74
CA ASP A 101 2.22 -1.10 -9.37
C ASP A 101 1.26 -1.75 -8.36
N THR A 102 1.74 -2.06 -7.15
CA THR A 102 0.92 -2.65 -6.08
C THR A 102 0.24 -1.62 -5.18
N VAL A 103 0.63 -0.34 -5.26
CA VAL A 103 0.03 0.75 -4.47
C VAL A 103 -1.31 1.18 -5.06
N SER A 104 -2.33 1.29 -4.20
CA SER A 104 -3.64 1.81 -4.57
C SER A 104 -3.81 3.23 -4.06
N TYR A 105 -4.18 4.15 -4.95
CA TYR A 105 -4.53 5.53 -4.63
C TYR A 105 -6.04 5.64 -4.53
N VAL A 106 -6.55 5.99 -3.35
CA VAL A 106 -7.97 6.23 -3.12
C VAL A 106 -8.23 7.71 -3.36
N LEU A 107 -9.01 8.01 -4.39
CA LEU A 107 -9.36 9.36 -4.82
C LEU A 107 -10.87 9.59 -4.63
N ALA A 108 -11.31 10.84 -4.75
CA ALA A 108 -12.74 11.15 -4.67
C ALA A 108 -13.48 10.48 -5.84
N GLY A 109 -14.29 9.46 -5.55
CA GLY A 109 -15.11 8.75 -6.53
C GLY A 109 -14.50 7.46 -7.09
N CYS A 110 -13.18 7.25 -7.01
CA CYS A 110 -12.56 6.04 -7.54
C CYS A 110 -11.26 5.62 -6.83
N LYS A 111 -10.83 4.37 -7.03
CA LYS A 111 -9.49 3.90 -6.67
C LYS A 111 -8.69 3.69 -7.93
N VAL A 112 -7.41 4.04 -7.91
CA VAL A 112 -6.48 3.75 -9.00
C VAL A 112 -5.32 2.90 -8.51
N GLN A 113 -5.06 1.81 -9.21
CA GLN A 113 -3.94 0.91 -8.92
C GLN A 113 -3.38 0.37 -10.24
N ASN A 114 -2.05 0.37 -10.39
CA ASN A 114 -1.38 -0.06 -11.63
C ASN A 114 -1.98 0.60 -12.89
N TYR A 115 -2.30 1.90 -12.81
CA TYR A 115 -2.96 2.66 -13.87
C TYR A 115 -4.33 2.10 -14.32
N LYS A 116 -5.02 1.38 -13.45
CA LYS A 116 -6.39 0.89 -13.66
C LYS A 116 -7.33 1.58 -12.69
N VAL A 117 -8.48 2.00 -13.20
CA VAL A 117 -9.54 2.67 -12.44
C VAL A 117 -10.52 1.63 -11.92
N TYR A 118 -10.85 1.76 -10.65
CA TYR A 118 -11.82 0.93 -9.95
C TYR A 118 -12.88 1.79 -9.27
N VAL A 119 -14.15 1.52 -9.52
CA VAL A 119 -15.29 2.14 -8.84
C VAL A 119 -16.03 1.03 -8.09
N ASN A 120 -16.30 1.24 -6.80
CA ASN A 120 -16.89 0.21 -5.93
C ASN A 120 -16.15 -1.15 -5.98
N SER A 121 -14.82 -1.11 -6.11
CA SER A 121 -13.94 -2.28 -6.25
C SER A 121 -14.13 -3.10 -7.54
N GLN A 122 -14.81 -2.56 -8.54
CA GLN A 122 -14.93 -3.16 -9.87
C GLN A 122 -14.01 -2.43 -10.85
N TYR A 123 -13.28 -3.18 -11.67
CA TYR A 123 -12.50 -2.63 -12.77
C TYR A 123 -13.44 -1.90 -13.76
N VAL A 124 -13.09 -0.67 -14.11
CA VAL A 124 -13.86 0.14 -15.06
C VAL A 124 -13.11 0.34 -16.36
N ARG A 125 -11.89 0.90 -16.28
CA ARG A 125 -11.04 1.16 -17.43
C ARG A 125 -9.58 1.30 -17.04
N ASP A 126 -8.71 1.30 -18.03
CA ASP A 126 -7.33 1.73 -17.88
C ASP A 126 -7.26 3.27 -17.92
N LEU A 127 -6.24 3.84 -17.29
CA LEU A 127 -5.90 5.23 -17.49
C LEU A 127 -5.29 5.45 -18.88
N GLU A 128 -5.65 6.57 -19.50
CA GLU A 128 -5.08 7.07 -20.74
C GLU A 128 -3.66 7.61 -20.53
N ALA A 129 -2.90 7.80 -21.62
CA ALA A 129 -1.48 8.15 -21.53
C ALA A 129 -1.21 9.47 -20.76
N ASP A 130 -2.07 10.48 -20.92
CA ASP A 130 -1.98 11.75 -20.21
C ASP A 130 -2.41 11.62 -18.73
N GLU A 131 -3.43 10.82 -18.44
CA GLU A 131 -3.89 10.52 -17.08
C GLU A 131 -2.82 9.76 -16.28
N ARG A 132 -2.11 8.81 -16.91
CA ARG A 132 -0.96 8.12 -16.30
C ARG A 132 0.13 9.10 -15.91
N LYS A 133 0.44 10.04 -16.82
CA LYS A 133 1.43 11.09 -16.55
C LYS A 133 1.01 12.00 -15.38
N LYS A 134 -0.27 12.40 -15.32
CA LYS A 134 -0.81 13.16 -14.18
C LYS A 134 -0.68 12.37 -12.87
N LEU A 135 -1.03 11.07 -12.88
CA LEU A 135 -0.88 10.21 -11.72
C LEU A 135 0.59 10.11 -11.28
N ASP A 136 1.53 9.89 -12.21
CA ASP A 136 2.95 9.80 -11.88
C ASP A 136 3.49 11.09 -11.26
N GLN A 137 3.11 12.23 -11.82
CA GLN A 137 3.45 13.54 -11.25
C GLN A 137 2.90 13.70 -9.83
N PHE A 138 1.67 13.22 -9.58
CA PHE A 138 1.06 13.26 -8.26
C PHE A 138 1.82 12.38 -7.27
N ILE A 139 2.17 11.17 -7.68
CA ILE A 139 2.96 10.23 -6.88
C ILE A 139 4.29 10.87 -6.51
N ASP A 140 5.03 11.38 -7.50
CA ASP A 140 6.34 12.00 -7.28
C ASP A 140 6.23 13.23 -6.37
N ALA A 141 5.20 14.06 -6.51
CA ALA A 141 4.96 15.22 -5.64
C ALA A 141 4.58 14.83 -4.20
N MET A 142 4.01 13.65 -4.00
CA MET A 142 3.62 13.13 -2.68
C MET A 142 4.75 12.38 -1.99
N THR A 143 5.62 11.69 -2.74
CA THR A 143 6.75 10.93 -2.18
C THR A 143 8.02 11.74 -2.02
N ASN A 144 8.19 12.85 -2.76
CA ASN A 144 9.35 13.73 -2.60
C ASN A 144 9.14 14.70 -1.42
N SER A 145 9.88 14.49 -0.34
CA SER A 145 9.82 15.24 0.94
C SER A 145 10.34 16.68 0.89
N LYS A 146 10.44 17.34 -0.28
CA LYS A 146 10.87 18.73 -0.36
C LYS A 146 9.74 19.65 0.13
N ALA A 147 9.70 19.86 1.44
CA ALA A 147 8.65 20.60 2.17
C ALA A 147 8.54 22.11 1.81
N ASN A 148 9.42 22.65 0.96
CA ASN A 148 9.54 24.09 0.70
C ASN A 148 9.29 24.51 -0.76
N GLU A 149 8.93 23.59 -1.65
CA GLU A 149 8.50 23.94 -3.01
C GLU A 149 6.96 23.89 -3.09
N LYS A 150 6.33 24.88 -3.73
CA LYS A 150 4.89 24.85 -4.05
C LYS A 150 4.62 23.56 -4.83
N LYS A 151 3.99 22.56 -4.19
CA LYS A 151 3.58 21.34 -4.88
C LYS A 151 2.68 21.74 -6.07
N PRO A 152 2.93 21.24 -7.28
CA PRO A 152 2.07 21.53 -8.40
C PRO A 152 0.65 21.09 -8.07
N GLN A 153 -0.35 21.95 -8.35
CA GLN A 153 -1.75 21.54 -8.32
C GLN A 153 -1.96 20.58 -9.48
N ILE A 154 -2.02 19.30 -9.19
CA ILE A 154 -2.27 18.25 -10.17
C ILE A 154 -3.75 17.90 -10.08
N ASN A 155 -4.48 18.17 -11.15
CA ASN A 155 -5.88 17.79 -11.26
C ASN A 155 -5.97 16.31 -11.64
N LEU A 156 -6.60 15.50 -10.79
CA LEU A 156 -6.87 14.07 -11.02
C LEU A 156 -8.36 13.90 -11.34
N ASP A 157 -8.76 14.39 -12.51
CA ASP A 157 -10.16 14.48 -12.97
C ASP A 157 -10.77 13.15 -13.42
N PHE A 158 -9.94 12.13 -13.65
CA PHE A 158 -10.34 10.82 -14.15
C PHE A 158 -11.15 9.93 -13.17
N CYS A 159 -11.48 10.45 -11.97
CA CYS A 159 -12.44 9.82 -11.04
C CYS A 159 -13.82 10.53 -11.00
N HIS A 160 -14.03 11.60 -11.76
CA HIS A 160 -15.28 12.39 -11.73
C HIS A 160 -16.26 12.08 -12.88
N GLU A 161 -15.90 11.18 -13.78
CA GLU A 161 -16.67 10.87 -14.99
C GLU A 161 -17.76 9.78 -14.78
N PHE A 162 -18.11 9.47 -13.53
CA PHE A 162 -19.00 8.35 -13.18
C PHE A 162 -20.23 8.77 -12.38
#